data_AF-A0A842NGX8-F1
#
_entry.id   AF-A0A842NGX8-F1
#
_cell.length_a   1.000
_cell.length_b   1.000
_cell.length_c   1.000
_cell.angle_alpha   90.00
_cell.angle_beta   90.00
_cell.angle_gamma   90.00
#
_symmetry.space_group_name_H-M   'P 1'
#
loop_
_entity.id
_entity.type
_entity.pdbx_description
1 polymer ?
#
loop_
_entity_poly.entity_id
_entity_poly.type
_entity_poly.pdbx_seq_one_letter_code
_entity_poly.pdbx_strand_id
1 'polypeptide(L)'
;MIERDNLIIEDFDTISELTTFIGKSTSWEADDGTHDDLVMCCVLFSWLVQQRYFRELTDQDIREKMFSEQMKMIEEEMVPFGFIEDGHDPDEHSIPGDDNVWQPAGQQWQREYY
;
A
#
# COMPACT_ATOMS: atom_id res chain seq x y z
N MET A 1 -4.42 -20.57 -15.56
CA MET A 1 -3.57 -19.66 -14.78
C MET A 1 -2.91 -18.67 -15.73
N ILE A 2 -2.06 -19.15 -16.61
CA ILE A 2 -1.29 -18.34 -17.57
C ILE A 2 -2.21 -17.64 -18.60
N GLU A 3 -3.15 -18.34 -19.23
CA GLU A 3 -4.07 -17.75 -20.23
C GLU A 3 -5.01 -16.64 -19.70
N ARG A 4 -5.15 -16.53 -18.38
CA ARG A 4 -6.01 -15.52 -17.72
C ARG A 4 -5.19 -14.41 -17.06
N ASP A 5 -3.89 -14.35 -17.35
CA ASP A 5 -2.94 -13.41 -16.75
C ASP A 5 -2.84 -13.49 -15.21
N ASN A 6 -3.25 -14.62 -14.61
CA ASN A 6 -3.16 -14.83 -13.16
C ASN A 6 -1.76 -15.26 -12.70
N LEU A 7 -0.90 -15.65 -13.63
CA LEU A 7 0.49 -16.07 -13.39
C LEU A 7 1.36 -15.48 -14.48
N ILE A 8 2.28 -14.59 -14.09
CA ILE A 8 3.26 -13.96 -14.98
C ILE A 8 4.57 -14.73 -14.84
N ILE A 9 5.14 -15.16 -15.96
CA ILE A 9 6.43 -15.84 -16.04
C ILE A 9 7.37 -14.92 -16.79
N GLU A 10 8.43 -14.46 -16.13
CA GLU A 10 9.42 -13.54 -16.71
C GLU A 10 10.68 -14.27 -17.19
N ASP A 11 10.86 -15.51 -16.78
CA ASP A 11 12.03 -16.32 -17.10
C ASP A 11 11.96 -16.90 -18.53
N PHE A 12 13.05 -16.69 -19.28
CA PHE A 12 13.11 -17.09 -20.69
C PHE A 12 13.18 -18.61 -20.87
N ASP A 13 13.90 -19.32 -20.01
CA ASP A 13 14.07 -20.77 -20.12
C ASP A 13 12.72 -21.47 -19.87
N THR A 14 11.98 -21.02 -18.87
CA THR A 14 10.60 -21.49 -18.60
C THR A 14 9.66 -21.26 -19.79
N ILE A 15 9.77 -20.10 -20.46
CA ILE A 15 8.99 -19.80 -21.67
C ILE A 15 9.41 -20.70 -22.83
N SER A 16 10.71 -20.91 -23.02
CA SER A 16 11.24 -21.80 -24.07
C SER A 16 10.70 -23.21 -23.91
N GLU A 17 10.76 -23.77 -22.71
CA GLU A 17 10.22 -25.11 -22.43
C GLU A 17 8.69 -25.19 -22.59
N LEU A 18 7.96 -24.12 -22.25
CA LEU A 18 6.51 -24.04 -22.48
C LEU A 18 6.15 -24.16 -23.96
N THR A 19 7.00 -23.68 -24.88
CA THR A 19 6.75 -23.81 -26.32
C THR A 19 6.95 -25.23 -26.85
N THR A 20 7.78 -26.04 -26.18
CA THR A 20 8.07 -27.43 -26.54
C THR A 20 7.26 -28.44 -25.73
N PHE A 21 6.36 -27.97 -24.86
CA PHE A 21 5.48 -28.81 -24.07
C PHE A 21 4.26 -29.24 -24.87
N ILE A 22 4.21 -30.51 -25.29
CA ILE A 22 3.23 -31.04 -26.24
C ILE A 22 2.29 -32.06 -25.60
N GLY A 23 1.06 -32.13 -26.11
CA GLY A 23 0.10 -33.15 -25.71
C GLY A 23 0.38 -34.50 -26.39
N LYS A 24 0.62 -35.55 -25.60
CA LYS A 24 0.63 -36.94 -26.07
C LYS A 24 -0.57 -37.70 -25.52
N SER A 25 -1.57 -37.89 -26.39
CA SER A 25 -2.83 -38.57 -26.06
C SER A 25 -3.59 -37.90 -24.90
N THR A 26 -3.46 -38.43 -23.68
CA THR A 26 -4.16 -37.95 -22.48
C THR A 26 -3.25 -37.21 -21.51
N SER A 27 -1.95 -37.15 -21.77
CA SER A 27 -0.95 -36.46 -20.96
C SER A 27 -0.24 -35.39 -21.77
N TRP A 28 0.50 -34.54 -21.07
CA TRP A 28 1.36 -33.53 -21.65
C TRP A 28 2.78 -33.79 -21.16
N GLU A 29 3.74 -33.67 -22.06
CA GLU A 29 5.16 -33.93 -21.78
C GLU A 29 6.03 -33.12 -22.75
N ALA A 30 7.32 -32.97 -22.41
CA ALA A 30 8.30 -32.38 -23.33
C ALA A 30 8.37 -33.15 -24.66
N ASP A 31 8.67 -32.41 -25.73
CA ASP A 31 9.06 -33.01 -27.00
C ASP A 31 10.41 -33.76 -26.87
N ASP A 32 10.64 -34.71 -27.77
CA ASP A 32 11.75 -35.66 -27.65
C ASP A 32 13.11 -34.93 -27.71
N GLY A 33 13.89 -35.03 -26.63
CA GLY A 33 15.18 -34.35 -26.50
C GLY A 33 15.13 -32.95 -25.89
N THR A 34 13.98 -32.52 -25.37
CA THR A 34 13.83 -31.27 -24.59
C THR A 34 13.60 -31.55 -23.10
N HIS A 35 13.73 -30.52 -22.27
CA HIS A 35 13.50 -30.59 -20.82
C HIS A 35 12.13 -29.98 -20.48
N ASP A 36 11.46 -30.50 -19.45
CA ASP A 36 10.14 -30.07 -18.97
C ASP A 36 10.07 -29.80 -17.47
N ASP A 37 11.20 -29.69 -16.78
CA ASP A 37 11.26 -29.56 -15.33
C ASP A 37 10.71 -28.22 -14.82
N LEU A 38 10.97 -27.12 -15.51
CA LEU A 38 10.45 -25.81 -15.11
C LEU A 38 8.94 -25.72 -15.34
N VAL A 39 8.47 -26.26 -16.47
CA VAL A 39 7.03 -26.31 -16.81
C VAL A 39 6.28 -27.23 -15.86
N MET A 40 6.83 -28.41 -15.56
CA MET A 40 6.22 -29.35 -14.61
C MET A 40 6.17 -28.78 -13.19
N CYS A 41 7.16 -28.00 -12.77
CA CYS A 41 7.09 -27.24 -11.53
C CYS A 41 5.90 -26.26 -11.52
N CYS A 42 5.70 -25.51 -12.61
CA CYS A 42 4.57 -24.59 -12.77
C CYS A 42 3.20 -25.29 -12.78
N VAL A 43 3.11 -26.50 -13.35
CA VAL A 43 1.91 -27.34 -13.32
C VAL A 43 1.56 -27.75 -11.89
N LEU A 44 2.55 -28.21 -11.11
CA LEU A 44 2.37 -28.57 -9.70
C LEU A 44 1.95 -27.37 -8.86
N PHE A 45 2.57 -26.22 -9.07
CA PHE A 45 2.17 -24.98 -8.40
C PHE A 45 0.71 -24.60 -8.72
N SER A 46 0.36 -24.63 -10.01
CA SER A 46 -1.01 -24.34 -10.46
C SER A 46 -2.06 -25.30 -9.88
N TRP A 47 -1.67 -26.55 -9.63
CA TRP A 47 -2.51 -27.54 -8.97
C TRP A 47 -2.67 -27.26 -7.46
N LEU A 48 -1.58 -26.91 -6.78
CA LEU A 48 -1.59 -26.57 -5.35
C LEU A 48 -2.52 -25.39 -5.05
N VAL A 49 -2.46 -24.33 -5.86
CA VAL A 49 -3.26 -23.11 -5.66
C VAL A 49 -4.78 -23.36 -5.81
N GLN A 50 -5.18 -24.42 -6.51
CA GLN A 50 -6.60 -24.77 -6.66
C GLN A 50 -7.20 -25.47 -5.43
N GLN A 51 -6.36 -25.93 -4.49
CA GLN A 51 -6.84 -26.59 -3.27
C GLN A 51 -7.59 -25.58 -2.39
N ARG A 52 -8.73 -26.02 -1.80
CA ARG A 52 -9.58 -25.16 -0.96
C ARG A 52 -8.83 -24.54 0.22
N TYR A 53 -7.95 -25.32 0.83
CA TYR A 53 -7.14 -24.85 1.97
C TYR A 53 -6.24 -23.67 1.61
N PHE A 54 -5.58 -23.70 0.44
CA PHE A 54 -4.71 -22.61 -0.02
C PHE A 54 -5.50 -21.33 -0.30
N ARG A 55 -6.72 -21.47 -0.82
CA ARG A 55 -7.62 -20.32 -1.04
C ARG A 55 -8.04 -19.66 0.27
N GLU A 56 -8.41 -20.46 1.27
CA GLU A 56 -8.86 -19.94 2.57
C GLU A 56 -7.73 -19.23 3.33
N LEU A 57 -6.49 -19.74 3.23
CA LEU A 57 -5.32 -19.12 3.86
C LEU A 57 -4.97 -17.76 3.23
N THR A 58 -5.06 -17.64 1.90
CA THR A 58 -4.61 -16.43 1.19
C THR A 58 -5.68 -15.32 1.17
N ASP A 59 -6.97 -15.68 1.26
CA ASP A 59 -8.10 -14.74 1.14
C ASP A 59 -8.37 -13.93 2.43
N GLN A 60 -7.79 -14.32 3.57
CA GLN A 60 -7.94 -13.60 4.84
C GLN A 60 -6.85 -12.53 5.02
N ASP A 61 -5.58 -12.87 4.78
CA ASP A 61 -4.45 -11.97 5.04
C ASP A 61 -4.47 -10.69 4.17
N ILE A 62 -4.85 -10.78 2.89
CA ILE A 62 -4.76 -9.62 1.98
C ILE A 62 -5.79 -8.54 2.34
N ARG A 63 -7.00 -8.93 2.73
CA ARG A 63 -8.05 -7.96 3.06
C ARG A 63 -7.73 -7.24 4.37
N GLU A 64 -7.38 -7.98 5.42
CA GLU A 64 -7.04 -7.37 6.71
C GLU A 64 -5.79 -6.48 6.59
N LYS A 65 -4.79 -6.90 5.82
CA LYS A 65 -3.60 -6.10 5.56
C LYS A 65 -3.91 -4.82 4.78
N MET A 66 -4.70 -4.88 3.69
CA MET A 66 -5.12 -3.67 2.97
C MET A 66 -5.92 -2.70 3.86
N PHE A 67 -6.82 -3.21 4.69
CA PHE A 67 -7.59 -2.38 5.61
C PHE A 67 -6.70 -1.71 6.65
N SER A 68 -5.73 -2.44 7.23
CA SER A 68 -4.80 -1.85 8.21
C SER A 68 -3.85 -0.82 7.57
N GLU A 69 -3.38 -1.06 6.35
CA GLU A 69 -2.57 -0.08 5.60
C GLU A 69 -3.36 1.20 5.28
N GLN A 70 -4.63 1.08 4.88
CA GLN A 70 -5.52 2.23 4.67
C GLN A 70 -5.79 3.01 5.96
N MET A 71 -6.08 2.31 7.06
CA MET A 71 -6.30 2.93 8.36
C MET A 71 -5.07 3.74 8.80
N LYS A 72 -3.87 3.18 8.61
CA LYS A 72 -2.62 3.85 8.95
C LYS A 72 -2.35 5.09 8.09
N MET A 73 -2.64 5.05 6.80
CA MET A 73 -2.55 6.25 5.94
C MET A 73 -3.50 7.36 6.41
N ILE A 74 -4.73 7.01 6.80
CA ILE A 74 -5.69 7.98 7.34
C ILE A 74 -5.19 8.57 8.67
N GLU A 75 -4.59 7.76 9.54
CA GLU A 75 -3.99 8.25 10.79
C GLU A 75 -2.79 9.19 10.52
N GLU A 76 -1.96 8.89 9.53
CA GLU A 76 -0.82 9.72 9.13
C GLU A 76 -1.26 11.04 8.46
N GLU A 77 -2.41 11.05 7.78
CA GLU A 77 -3.05 12.27 7.27
C GLU A 77 -3.75 13.09 8.36
N MET A 78 -3.98 12.51 9.55
CA MET A 78 -4.53 13.25 10.67
C MET A 78 -3.45 14.17 11.24
N VAL A 79 -3.48 15.44 10.80
CA VAL A 79 -2.61 16.49 11.34
C VAL A 79 -2.67 16.44 12.87
N PRO A 80 -1.53 16.32 13.58
CA PRO A 80 -1.53 16.28 15.02
C PRO A 80 -2.18 17.56 15.55
N PHE A 81 -3.00 17.44 16.58
CA PHE A 81 -3.59 18.59 17.26
C PHE A 81 -2.46 19.43 17.86
N GLY A 82 -2.09 20.49 17.14
CA GLY A 82 -1.17 21.53 17.61
C GLY A 82 -1.92 22.51 18.49
N PHE A 83 -1.32 22.88 19.61
CA PHE A 83 -1.79 24.01 20.42
C PHE A 83 -1.91 25.23 19.52
N ILE A 84 -3.08 25.87 19.56
CA ILE A 84 -3.29 27.17 18.94
C ILE A 84 -2.49 28.16 19.79
N GLU A 85 -1.25 28.44 19.40
CA GLU A 85 -0.52 29.61 19.87
C GLU A 85 -1.09 30.82 19.12
N ASP A 86 -2.32 31.19 19.49
CA ASP A 86 -2.84 32.54 19.25
C ASP A 86 -1.89 33.43 20.05
N GLY A 87 -1.06 34.24 19.40
CA GLY A 87 0.08 34.99 19.98
C GLY A 87 -0.31 36.05 21.01
N HIS A 88 -1.13 35.66 21.97
CA HIS A 88 -1.68 36.35 23.11
C HIS A 88 -1.27 35.56 24.34
N ASP A 89 0.04 35.35 24.50
CA ASP A 89 0.59 34.86 25.75
C ASP A 89 0.45 36.00 26.78
N PRO A 90 -0.36 35.82 27.85
CA PRO A 90 -0.54 36.86 28.87
C PRO A 90 0.79 37.22 29.57
N ASP A 91 1.80 36.36 29.48
CA ASP A 91 3.08 36.54 30.13
C ASP A 91 4.07 37.39 29.30
N GLU A 92 3.85 37.57 27.99
CA GLU A 92 4.76 38.32 27.10
C GLU A 92 4.49 39.84 27.06
N HIS A 93 3.40 40.29 27.67
CA HIS A 93 3.00 41.71 27.73
C HIS A 93 3.16 42.36 29.11
N SER A 94 3.72 41.65 30.09
CA SER A 94 3.94 42.19 31.43
C SER A 94 5.42 42.46 31.68
N ILE A 95 5.76 43.71 31.99
CA ILE A 95 7.08 44.11 32.46
C ILE A 95 7.07 43.96 33.99
N PRO A 96 8.02 43.25 34.62
CA PRO A 96 7.98 43.05 36.07
C PRO A 96 8.08 44.40 36.81
N GLY A 97 6.97 44.83 37.43
CA GLY A 97 6.89 46.04 38.25
C GLY A 97 6.11 47.22 37.64
N ASP A 98 5.45 47.06 36.49
CA ASP A 98 4.54 48.05 35.92
C ASP A 98 3.21 47.39 35.51
N ASP A 99 2.07 47.95 35.97
CA ASP A 99 0.71 47.43 35.69
C ASP A 99 0.16 47.91 34.32
N ASN A 100 1.00 48.53 33.49
CA ASN A 100 0.58 49.09 32.21
C ASN A 100 0.64 48.03 31.09
N VAL A 101 -0.53 47.60 30.64
CA VAL A 101 -0.70 46.79 29.42
C VAL A 101 -0.66 47.69 28.19
N TRP A 102 0.25 47.43 27.26
CA TRP A 102 0.32 48.14 25.98
C TRP A 102 -0.90 47.78 25.12
N GLN A 103 -1.84 48.70 25.00
CA GLN A 103 -2.92 48.61 24.03
C GLN A 103 -2.47 49.26 22.72
N PRO A 104 -2.72 48.65 21.55
CA PRO A 104 -2.42 49.30 20.27
C PRO A 104 -3.18 50.63 20.21
N ALA A 105 -2.44 51.72 20.02
CA ALA A 105 -3.02 53.05 19.95
C ALA A 105 -3.90 53.18 18.70
N GLY A 106 -5.22 53.23 18.91
CA GLY A 106 -6.18 53.55 17.87
C GLY A 106 -7.60 53.24 18.31
N GLN A 107 -8.50 54.23 18.24
CA GLN A 107 -9.92 54.01 18.51
C GLN A 107 -10.50 53.11 17.40
N GLN A 108 -11.51 52.29 17.71
CA GLN A 108 -12.06 51.27 16.80
C GLN A 108 -12.41 51.78 15.40
N TRP A 109 -12.68 53.08 15.23
CA TRP A 109 -12.97 53.71 13.95
C TRP A 109 -11.77 53.87 13.00
N GLN A 110 -10.53 53.63 13.45
CA GLN A 110 -9.30 53.82 12.65
C GLN A 110 -8.87 52.56 11.87
N ARG A 111 -9.59 51.44 11.97
CA ARG A 111 -9.26 50.23 11.21
C ARG A 111 -9.81 50.38 9.79
N GLU A 112 -8.92 50.57 8.81
CA GLU A 112 -9.28 50.45 7.41
C GLU A 112 -9.57 48.98 7.10
N TYR A 113 -10.78 48.69 6.62
CA TYR A 113 -11.14 47.38 6.10
C TYR A 113 -10.59 47.25 4.68
N TYR A 114 -9.52 46.49 4.54
CA TYR A 114 -9.13 45.88 3.27
C TYR A 114 -9.41 44.38 3.32
#